data_AF-H1LGT0-F1
#
_entry.id   AF-H1LGT0-F1
#
_cell.length_a   1.000
_cell.length_b   1.000
_cell.length_c   1.000
_cell.angle_alpha   90.00
_cell.angle_beta   90.00
_cell.angle_gamma   90.00
#
_symmetry.space_group_name_H-M   'P 1'
#
loop_
_entity.id
_entity.type
_entity.pdbx_description
1 polymer ?
#
loop_
_entity_poly.entity_id
_entity_poly.type
_entity_poly.pdbx_seq_one_letter_code
_entity_poly.pdbx_strand_id
1 'polypeptide(L)'
;MKRLTKYISPALFATILCAIIAGYLLFVPPVNGLADNGDFLQTLSQNGLNRIDTRNLSYFNYVIEKFHIMHFYNETAVPIYSSQFLFIQAAIEINKLFLSSQIFDIRFLGLIYYLFFLGAIYLLTRSLTAPNRNFRNYLVSLIVVFVFGDTSNTLTFNSFYPEAGTFILMLYCFALFLLIARKLVKHDRLTTGAFFAVSLLLIAADYHNVPLTFALLLMSLGLLFSFQRHLAWVYILVAMVGLIGMGGLVHHTVAARYQSLNKYQAFTHGVLQTQEPSSKVMAGQISSQYALMKGNDYYPNTYSAILPNSKYVHEHLIHKLNAAWVVGYYVKHFDQFSHLLDDAAKNVMQIRIQSVGNYPVGARRSPGAHTQYFSGYSLLMKSFYPRKYAFNLLIAGAFLVIYVIGMVNSFRKRDSRDMMKFFLVLGLLTIVVVLPITTIISYGTYNLSRNMFPVAISLNLLLVLLIADAVNYRLWGSAVQRDQQEVKTQK
;
A
#
# COMPACT_ATOMS: atom_id res chain seq x y z
N MET A 1 14.92 -17.43 -28.98
CA MET A 1 15.02 -17.37 -27.51
C MET A 1 16.37 -17.79 -26.92
N LYS A 2 17.02 -18.89 -27.34
CA LYS A 2 18.26 -19.42 -26.70
C LYS A 2 19.46 -18.44 -26.61
N ARG A 3 19.60 -17.46 -27.51
CA ARG A 3 20.68 -16.45 -27.46
C ARG A 3 20.43 -15.33 -26.42
N LEU A 4 19.17 -14.90 -26.25
CA LEU A 4 18.78 -13.83 -25.31
C LEU A 4 18.83 -14.29 -23.84
N THR A 5 18.47 -15.54 -23.58
CA THR A 5 18.48 -16.13 -22.23
C THR A 5 19.87 -16.26 -21.59
N LYS A 6 20.92 -16.18 -22.42
CA LYS A 6 22.31 -16.21 -21.97
C LYS A 6 22.70 -14.90 -21.26
N TYR A 7 22.19 -13.76 -21.73
CA TYR A 7 22.59 -12.43 -21.27
C TYR A 7 21.56 -11.77 -20.34
N ILE A 8 20.27 -11.99 -20.57
CA ILE A 8 19.20 -11.36 -19.79
C ILE A 8 18.60 -12.39 -18.84
N SER A 9 18.47 -12.04 -17.55
CA SER A 9 17.72 -12.84 -16.59
C SER A 9 16.23 -12.47 -16.64
N PRO A 10 15.30 -13.35 -16.23
CA PRO A 10 13.88 -12.97 -16.17
C PRO A 10 13.63 -11.72 -15.32
N ALA A 11 14.41 -11.53 -14.25
CA ALA A 11 14.37 -10.32 -13.43
C ALA A 11 14.80 -9.06 -14.20
N LEU A 12 15.93 -9.12 -14.90
CA LEU A 12 16.39 -7.99 -15.71
C LEU A 12 15.42 -7.68 -16.85
N PHE A 13 14.83 -8.71 -17.47
CA PHE A 13 13.81 -8.55 -18.50
C PHE A 13 12.59 -7.79 -17.99
N ALA A 14 12.03 -8.19 -16.84
CA ALA A 14 10.91 -7.49 -16.22
C ALA A 14 11.27 -6.03 -15.88
N THR A 15 12.46 -5.80 -15.31
CA THR A 15 12.93 -4.46 -14.98
C THR A 15 13.06 -3.56 -16.21
N ILE A 16 13.62 -4.05 -17.32
CA ILE A 16 13.74 -3.28 -18.57
C ILE A 16 12.36 -2.92 -19.13
N LEU A 17 11.42 -3.85 -19.13
CA LEU A 17 10.06 -3.56 -19.61
C LEU A 17 9.35 -2.53 -18.71
N CYS A 18 9.41 -2.69 -17.39
CA CYS A 18 8.87 -1.71 -16.45
C CYS A 18 9.55 -0.34 -16.59
N ALA A 19 10.86 -0.31 -16.87
CA ALA A 19 11.60 0.92 -17.12
C ALA A 19 11.05 1.67 -18.34
N ILE A 20 10.82 0.96 -19.45
CA ILE A 20 10.26 1.56 -20.66
C ILE A 20 8.82 2.05 -20.41
N ILE A 21 7.97 1.21 -19.81
CA ILE A 21 6.54 1.51 -19.60
C ILE A 21 6.36 2.68 -18.62
N ALA A 22 6.92 2.57 -17.42
CA ALA A 22 6.78 3.59 -16.39
C ALA A 22 7.58 4.85 -16.76
N GLY A 23 8.76 4.71 -17.37
CA GLY A 23 9.56 5.85 -17.81
C GLY A 23 8.87 6.68 -18.88
N TYR A 24 8.20 6.03 -19.85
CA TYR A 24 7.38 6.74 -20.84
C TYR A 24 6.25 7.53 -20.17
N LEU A 25 5.47 6.90 -19.29
CA LEU A 25 4.37 7.55 -18.58
C LEU A 25 4.81 8.75 -17.74
N LEU A 26 5.95 8.64 -17.05
CA LEU A 26 6.38 9.61 -16.04
C LEU A 26 7.18 10.78 -16.60
N PHE A 27 7.91 10.58 -17.70
CA PHE A 27 8.89 11.57 -18.17
C PHE A 27 8.64 12.09 -19.59
N VAL A 28 7.85 11.38 -20.41
CA VAL A 28 7.54 11.83 -21.77
C VAL A 28 6.27 12.68 -21.77
N PRO A 29 6.28 13.91 -22.31
CA PRO A 29 5.11 14.77 -22.34
C PRO A 29 3.89 14.12 -23.05
N PRO A 30 2.66 14.27 -22.52
CA PRO A 30 2.31 15.03 -21.32
C PRO A 30 2.71 14.30 -20.02
N VAL A 31 3.29 15.02 -19.06
CA VAL A 31 3.79 14.44 -17.80
C VAL A 31 2.59 14.00 -16.95
N ASN A 32 2.33 12.70 -16.94
CA ASN A 32 1.20 12.15 -16.22
C ASN A 32 1.50 12.02 -14.72
N GLY A 33 0.50 12.31 -13.89
CA GLY A 33 0.54 12.19 -12.44
C GLY A 33 -0.88 12.14 -11.88
N LEU A 34 -1.06 12.31 -10.58
CA LEU A 34 -2.37 12.51 -9.97
C LEU A 34 -2.47 13.96 -9.50
N ALA A 35 -3.61 14.59 -9.83
CA ALA A 35 -3.91 15.92 -9.34
C ALA A 35 -4.19 15.90 -7.83
N ASP A 36 -4.19 17.08 -7.22
CA ASP A 36 -4.27 17.23 -5.77
C ASP A 36 -5.73 17.17 -5.29
N ASN A 37 -6.03 16.22 -4.40
CA ASN A 37 -7.33 16.06 -3.76
C ASN A 37 -7.53 16.93 -2.51
N GLY A 38 -6.65 17.89 -2.25
CA GLY A 38 -6.67 18.75 -1.07
C GLY A 38 -5.71 18.29 0.04
N ASP A 39 -5.18 17.07 -0.04
CA ASP A 39 -4.29 16.52 0.99
C ASP A 39 -2.83 16.98 0.85
N PHE A 40 -2.41 17.50 -0.31
CA PHE A 40 -1.00 17.82 -0.54
C PHE A 40 -0.47 18.98 0.30
N LEU A 41 -1.35 19.89 0.75
CA LEU A 41 -0.91 21.11 1.44
C LEU A 41 0.01 20.82 2.63
N GLN A 42 -0.31 19.78 3.38
CA GLN A 42 0.46 19.38 4.54
C GLN A 42 1.82 18.80 4.15
N THR A 43 1.85 17.90 3.18
CA THR A 43 3.09 17.32 2.66
C THR A 43 4.00 18.39 2.06
N LEU A 44 3.44 19.34 1.31
CA LEU A 44 4.18 20.46 0.73
C LEU A 44 4.80 21.33 1.82
N SER A 45 3.99 21.82 2.77
CA SER A 45 4.44 22.71 3.84
C SER A 45 5.53 22.11 4.73
N GLN A 46 5.47 20.80 5.00
CA GLN A 46 6.50 20.08 5.77
C GLN A 46 7.82 19.93 5.03
N ASN A 47 7.78 19.88 3.70
CA ASN A 47 8.97 19.71 2.87
C ASN A 47 9.53 21.04 2.35
N GLY A 48 9.05 22.18 2.89
CA GLY A 48 9.47 23.50 2.43
C GLY A 48 9.04 23.79 0.99
N LEU A 49 7.92 23.22 0.54
CA LEU A 49 7.34 23.45 -0.77
C LEU A 49 6.04 24.24 -0.65
N ASN A 50 5.78 25.11 -1.62
CA ASN A 50 4.51 25.80 -1.75
C ASN A 50 3.95 25.65 -3.17
N ARG A 51 2.63 25.74 -3.30
CA ARG A 51 1.99 25.78 -4.61
C ARG A 51 2.40 27.07 -5.32
N ILE A 52 2.64 26.96 -6.62
CA ILE A 52 2.64 28.14 -7.49
C ILE A 52 1.18 28.60 -7.53
N ASP A 53 0.96 29.91 -7.43
CA ASP A 53 -0.38 30.47 -7.34
C ASP A 53 -1.21 30.10 -8.58
N THR A 54 -2.17 29.18 -8.42
CA THR A 54 -3.09 28.80 -9.49
C THR A 54 -4.52 29.18 -9.14
N ARG A 55 -4.73 30.43 -8.70
CA ARG A 55 -6.04 31.04 -8.40
C ARG A 55 -7.18 30.75 -9.41
N ASN A 56 -6.86 30.39 -10.66
CA ASN A 56 -7.83 30.05 -11.72
C ASN A 56 -7.87 28.56 -12.12
N LEU A 57 -7.09 27.68 -11.51
CA LEU A 57 -7.07 26.24 -11.81
C LEU A 57 -7.64 25.46 -10.64
N SER A 58 -8.63 24.62 -10.91
CA SER A 58 -9.09 23.62 -9.95
C SER A 58 -7.98 22.56 -9.79
N TYR A 59 -7.33 22.57 -8.63
CA TYR A 59 -6.23 21.66 -8.26
C TYR A 59 -6.61 20.17 -8.35
N PHE A 60 -7.90 19.85 -8.31
CA PHE A 60 -8.45 18.50 -8.47
C PHE A 60 -8.47 18.03 -9.93
N ASN A 61 -8.54 18.97 -10.88
CA ASN A 61 -8.80 18.66 -12.28
C ASN A 61 -7.54 18.39 -13.11
N TYR A 62 -6.41 18.97 -12.70
CA TYR A 62 -5.17 18.93 -13.48
C TYR A 62 -3.94 18.71 -12.59
N VAL A 63 -2.96 17.97 -13.13
CA VAL A 63 -1.67 17.75 -12.48
C VAL A 63 -0.86 19.03 -12.48
N ILE A 64 -0.34 19.40 -11.32
CA ILE A 64 0.60 20.52 -11.15
C ILE A 64 2.01 19.94 -11.16
N GLU A 65 2.81 20.37 -12.13
CA GLU A 65 4.16 19.85 -12.32
C GLU A 65 5.21 20.62 -11.50
N LYS A 66 4.94 21.90 -11.19
CA LYS A 66 5.93 22.82 -10.61
C LYS A 66 5.44 23.45 -9.32
N PHE A 67 6.36 23.56 -8.36
CA PHE A 67 6.13 24.09 -7.01
C PHE A 67 7.24 25.08 -6.65
N HIS A 68 6.96 26.02 -5.75
CA HIS A 68 7.99 26.91 -5.21
C HIS A 68 8.72 26.24 -4.04
N ILE A 69 10.03 26.41 -3.98
CA ILE A 69 10.85 26.06 -2.81
C ILE A 69 10.85 27.28 -1.87
N MET A 70 10.38 27.07 -0.64
CA MET A 70 10.32 28.10 0.38
C MET A 70 11.74 28.55 0.76
N HIS A 71 11.97 29.86 0.79
CA HIS A 71 13.27 30.45 1.17
C HIS A 71 13.41 30.66 2.68
N PHE A 72 12.28 30.75 3.39
CA PHE A 72 12.24 30.98 4.83
C PHE A 72 11.63 29.79 5.55
N TYR A 73 12.01 29.62 6.82
CA TYR A 73 11.46 28.61 7.69
C TYR A 73 9.94 28.79 7.83
N ASN A 74 9.19 27.71 7.65
CA ASN A 74 7.75 27.74 7.78
C ASN A 74 7.34 27.49 9.23
N GLU A 75 7.05 28.57 9.96
CA GLU A 75 6.60 28.51 11.36
C GLU A 75 5.26 27.78 11.55
N THR A 76 4.47 27.63 10.48
CA THR A 76 3.18 26.92 10.50
C THR A 76 3.28 25.45 10.11
N ALA A 77 4.47 24.96 9.76
CA ALA A 77 4.70 23.57 9.42
C ALA A 77 4.55 22.70 10.68
N VAL A 78 3.41 22.04 10.81
CA VAL A 78 3.22 21.05 11.87
C VAL A 78 3.96 19.78 11.46
N PRO A 79 4.90 19.26 12.28
CA PRO A 79 5.66 18.07 11.92
C PRO A 79 4.76 16.84 11.93
N ILE A 80 4.51 16.25 10.76
CA ILE A 80 4.09 14.86 10.65
C ILE A 80 5.32 14.09 10.21
N TYR A 81 5.67 13.10 11.03
CA TYR A 81 6.79 12.22 10.76
C TYR A 81 6.31 11.12 9.81
N SER A 82 6.59 11.31 8.52
CA SER A 82 6.39 10.28 7.49
C SER A 82 7.73 9.92 6.85
N SER A 83 7.93 8.64 6.55
CA SER A 83 9.08 8.20 5.74
C SER A 83 9.05 8.77 4.32
N GLN A 84 7.89 9.25 3.84
CA GLN A 84 7.74 9.96 2.57
C GLN A 84 8.65 11.20 2.49
N PHE A 85 8.88 11.87 3.63
CA PHE A 85 9.78 13.00 3.74
C PHE A 85 11.17 12.71 3.17
N LEU A 86 11.72 11.51 3.42
CA LEU A 86 13.04 11.13 2.94
C LEU A 86 13.12 11.12 1.40
N PHE A 87 12.07 10.63 0.74
CA PHE A 87 12.00 10.58 -0.73
C PHE A 87 11.83 11.98 -1.32
N ILE A 88 11.00 12.82 -0.70
CA ILE A 88 10.76 14.19 -1.16
C ILE A 88 12.00 15.06 -0.98
N GLN A 89 12.66 15.00 0.18
CA GLN A 89 13.90 15.75 0.39
C GLN A 89 15.01 15.33 -0.58
N ALA A 90 15.19 14.02 -0.81
CA ALA A 90 16.13 13.54 -1.81
C ALA A 90 15.80 14.10 -3.22
N ALA A 91 14.52 14.14 -3.59
CA ALA A 91 14.08 14.73 -4.86
C ALA A 91 14.35 16.23 -4.93
N ILE A 92 14.12 16.98 -3.84
CA ILE A 92 14.38 18.42 -3.76
C ILE A 92 15.87 18.70 -3.93
N GLU A 93 16.75 17.95 -3.25
CA GLU A 93 18.19 18.15 -3.37
C GLU A 93 18.69 17.84 -4.80
N ILE A 94 18.21 16.76 -5.42
CA ILE A 94 18.52 16.49 -6.83
C ILE A 94 17.98 17.59 -7.74
N ASN A 95 16.76 18.09 -7.50
CA ASN A 95 16.20 19.21 -8.26
C ASN A 95 17.06 20.48 -8.13
N LYS A 96 17.55 20.80 -6.93
CA LYS A 96 18.46 21.95 -6.69
C LYS A 96 19.77 21.80 -7.46
N LEU A 97 20.29 20.58 -7.56
CA LEU A 97 21.53 20.30 -8.30
C LEU A 97 21.39 20.44 -9.82
N PHE A 98 20.24 20.06 -10.39
CA PHE A 98 20.09 19.96 -11.85
C PHE A 98 19.16 21.00 -12.49
N LEU A 99 18.20 21.59 -11.75
CA LEU A 99 17.19 22.49 -12.31
C LEU A 99 17.21 23.88 -11.68
N SER A 100 16.86 24.00 -10.40
CA SER A 100 16.70 25.29 -9.73
C SER A 100 16.63 25.17 -8.21
N SER A 101 17.17 26.16 -7.51
CA SER A 101 16.98 26.32 -6.06
C SER A 101 15.64 26.95 -5.66
N GLN A 102 14.87 27.46 -6.63
CA GLN A 102 13.62 28.20 -6.37
C GLN A 102 12.38 27.44 -6.83
N ILE A 103 12.50 26.62 -7.86
CA ILE A 103 11.38 25.87 -8.45
C ILE A 103 11.67 24.38 -8.32
N PHE A 104 10.74 23.64 -7.73
CA PHE A 104 10.73 22.19 -7.66
C PHE A 104 9.83 21.60 -8.76
N ASP A 105 10.37 20.66 -9.53
CA ASP A 105 9.62 19.91 -10.54
C ASP A 105 9.29 18.50 -10.03
N ILE A 106 8.00 18.12 -10.09
CA ILE A 106 7.49 16.85 -9.55
C ILE A 106 8.15 15.62 -10.19
N ARG A 107 8.69 15.75 -11.40
CA ARG A 107 9.39 14.65 -12.09
C ARG A 107 10.63 14.20 -11.35
N PHE A 108 11.26 15.04 -10.53
CA PHE A 108 12.38 14.58 -9.68
C PHE A 108 11.90 13.63 -8.59
N LEU A 109 10.71 13.84 -8.02
CA LEU A 109 10.09 12.87 -7.12
C LEU A 109 9.72 11.59 -7.88
N GLY A 110 9.16 11.74 -9.08
CA GLY A 110 8.91 10.63 -10.00
C GLY A 110 10.16 9.81 -10.29
N LEU A 111 11.31 10.45 -10.50
CA LEU A 111 12.61 9.80 -10.74
C LEU A 111 13.07 8.99 -9.53
N ILE A 112 12.98 9.56 -8.32
CA ILE A 112 13.33 8.85 -7.09
C ILE A 112 12.47 7.58 -6.97
N TYR A 113 11.14 7.70 -7.03
CA TYR A 113 10.26 6.55 -6.92
C TYR A 113 10.47 5.55 -8.06
N TYR A 114 10.69 6.01 -9.28
CA TYR A 114 10.98 5.18 -10.44
C TYR A 114 12.23 4.31 -10.22
N LEU A 115 13.34 4.88 -9.71
CA LEU A 115 14.57 4.12 -9.44
C LEU A 115 14.36 3.03 -8.37
N PHE A 116 13.71 3.38 -7.27
CA PHE A 116 13.37 2.40 -6.23
C PHE A 116 12.38 1.34 -6.73
N PHE A 117 11.41 1.73 -7.56
CA PHE A 117 10.47 0.80 -8.18
C PHE A 117 11.18 -0.22 -9.09
N LEU A 118 12.14 0.22 -9.93
CA LEU A 118 12.92 -0.71 -10.75
C LEU A 118 13.72 -1.71 -9.92
N GLY A 119 14.31 -1.25 -8.82
CA GLY A 119 14.99 -2.11 -7.85
C GLY A 119 14.02 -3.12 -7.20
N ALA A 120 12.83 -2.67 -6.81
CA ALA A 120 11.79 -3.53 -6.24
C ALA A 120 11.32 -4.60 -7.24
N ILE A 121 11.04 -4.22 -8.49
CA ILE A 121 10.65 -5.15 -9.57
C ILE A 121 11.75 -6.17 -9.84
N TYR A 122 13.01 -5.75 -9.85
CA TYR A 122 14.14 -6.66 -10.03
C TYR A 122 14.19 -7.71 -8.92
N LEU A 123 14.12 -7.28 -7.65
CA LEU A 123 14.17 -8.19 -6.50
C LEU A 123 12.94 -9.09 -6.42
N LEU A 124 11.75 -8.55 -6.67
CA LEU A 124 10.49 -9.30 -6.71
C LEU A 124 10.53 -10.39 -7.79
N THR A 125 10.88 -10.02 -9.01
CA THR A 125 10.95 -10.99 -10.11
C THR A 125 12.02 -12.04 -9.81
N ARG A 126 13.19 -11.62 -9.31
CA ARG A 126 14.25 -12.55 -8.90
C ARG A 126 13.78 -13.52 -7.81
N SER A 127 13.04 -13.04 -6.80
CA SER A 127 12.55 -13.87 -5.70
C SER A 127 11.55 -14.92 -6.18
N LEU A 128 10.78 -14.64 -7.24
CA LEU A 128 9.82 -15.55 -7.85
C LEU A 128 10.47 -16.52 -8.85
N THR A 129 11.38 -16.04 -9.71
CA THR A 129 11.84 -16.82 -10.87
C THR A 129 13.18 -17.53 -10.69
N ALA A 130 14.10 -16.97 -9.89
CA ALA A 130 15.45 -17.55 -9.76
C ALA A 130 15.41 -19.00 -9.20
N PRO A 131 16.42 -19.83 -9.45
CA PRO A 131 17.60 -19.58 -10.31
C PRO A 131 17.34 -19.84 -11.81
N ASN A 132 16.24 -20.50 -12.16
CA ASN A 132 16.03 -21.05 -13.49
C ASN A 132 15.77 -19.95 -14.54
N ARG A 133 16.29 -20.13 -15.76
CA ARG A 133 16.13 -19.17 -16.88
C ARG A 133 15.26 -19.75 -18.00
N ASN A 134 14.22 -20.47 -17.62
CA ASN A 134 13.35 -21.21 -18.55
C ASN A 134 12.22 -20.30 -19.05
N PHE A 135 11.63 -20.64 -20.19
CA PHE A 135 10.53 -19.86 -20.80
C PHE A 135 9.40 -19.54 -19.81
N ARG A 136 9.05 -20.50 -18.95
CA ARG A 136 8.08 -20.35 -17.86
C ARG A 136 8.35 -19.17 -16.93
N ASN A 137 9.62 -18.93 -16.61
CA ASN A 137 10.00 -17.82 -15.74
C ASN A 137 9.92 -16.46 -16.46
N TYR A 138 10.10 -16.43 -17.78
CA TYR A 138 9.81 -15.23 -18.56
C TYR A 138 8.30 -14.93 -18.62
N LEU A 139 7.45 -15.95 -18.60
CA LEU A 139 6.00 -15.74 -18.45
C LEU A 139 5.66 -15.14 -17.08
N VAL A 140 6.25 -15.66 -16.00
CA VAL A 140 6.09 -15.07 -14.66
C VAL A 140 6.57 -13.61 -14.63
N SER A 141 7.71 -13.31 -15.24
CA SER A 141 8.21 -11.95 -15.41
C SER A 141 7.25 -11.04 -16.16
N LEU A 142 6.62 -11.54 -17.23
CA LEU A 142 5.61 -10.78 -17.98
C LEU A 142 4.38 -10.48 -17.12
N ILE A 143 3.95 -11.44 -16.30
CA ILE A 143 2.83 -11.24 -15.35
C ILE A 143 3.20 -10.19 -14.30
N VAL A 144 4.43 -10.22 -13.76
CA VAL A 144 4.92 -9.18 -12.85
C VAL A 144 4.85 -7.79 -13.51
N VAL A 145 5.30 -7.66 -14.76
CA VAL A 145 5.21 -6.40 -15.52
C VAL A 145 3.76 -5.97 -15.72
N PHE A 146 2.88 -6.89 -16.11
CA PHE A 146 1.47 -6.61 -16.36
C PHE A 146 0.73 -6.14 -15.09
N VAL A 147 1.00 -6.78 -13.95
CA VAL A 147 0.35 -6.49 -12.66
C VAL A 147 0.90 -5.21 -12.02
N PHE A 148 2.22 -5.11 -11.91
CA PHE A 148 2.88 -4.07 -11.11
C PHE A 148 3.38 -2.89 -11.93
N GLY A 149 3.57 -3.04 -13.23
CA GLY A 149 3.85 -1.95 -14.16
C GLY A 149 2.61 -1.15 -14.57
N ASP A 150 1.40 -1.60 -14.19
CA ASP A 150 0.13 -0.93 -14.50
C ASP A 150 0.15 0.54 -14.06
N THR A 151 -0.35 1.40 -14.94
CA THR A 151 -0.42 2.85 -14.75
C THR A 151 -1.14 3.25 -13.47
N SER A 152 -2.13 2.49 -13.01
CA SER A 152 -2.83 2.79 -11.76
C SER A 152 -1.92 2.77 -10.53
N ASN A 153 -0.79 2.06 -10.58
CA ASN A 153 0.23 2.11 -9.54
C ASN A 153 1.27 3.21 -9.82
N THR A 154 1.85 3.21 -11.02
CA THR A 154 3.01 4.04 -11.36
C THR A 154 2.68 5.52 -11.48
N LEU A 155 1.43 5.88 -11.80
CA LEU A 155 0.97 7.27 -11.89
C LEU A 155 1.14 8.05 -10.58
N THR A 156 1.10 7.36 -9.43
CA THR A 156 1.31 7.97 -8.11
C THR A 156 2.71 8.56 -7.94
N PHE A 157 3.69 8.18 -8.76
CA PHE A 157 5.10 8.59 -8.58
C PHE A 157 5.32 10.08 -8.87
N ASN A 158 4.56 10.66 -9.81
CA ASN A 158 4.56 12.10 -10.06
C ASN A 158 3.51 12.83 -9.19
N SER A 159 3.37 12.43 -7.93
CA SER A 159 2.36 12.95 -7.01
C SER A 159 2.85 12.88 -5.55
N PHE A 160 2.30 13.71 -4.67
CA PHE A 160 2.64 13.69 -3.23
C PHE A 160 1.81 12.69 -2.42
N TYR A 161 1.25 11.68 -3.08
CA TYR A 161 0.49 10.59 -2.45
C TYR A 161 1.43 9.58 -1.77
N PRO A 162 1.25 9.23 -0.48
CA PRO A 162 2.08 8.24 0.21
C PRO A 162 1.96 6.81 -0.34
N GLU A 163 0.94 6.55 -1.17
CA GLU A 163 0.68 5.31 -1.87
C GLU A 163 1.87 4.88 -2.74
N ALA A 164 2.59 5.83 -3.36
CA ALA A 164 3.79 5.53 -4.15
C ALA A 164 4.86 4.82 -3.31
N GLY A 165 5.16 5.37 -2.13
CA GLY A 165 6.10 4.78 -1.19
C GLY A 165 5.60 3.46 -0.62
N THR A 166 4.34 3.40 -0.21
CA THR A 166 3.69 2.18 0.31
C THR A 166 3.79 1.03 -0.69
N PHE A 167 3.49 1.29 -1.95
CA PHE A 167 3.58 0.32 -3.03
C PHE A 167 4.99 -0.26 -3.16
N ILE A 168 5.99 0.60 -3.34
CA ILE A 168 7.38 0.21 -3.53
C ILE A 168 7.91 -0.57 -2.31
N LEU A 169 7.64 -0.08 -1.10
CA LEU A 169 8.10 -0.71 0.15
C LEU A 169 7.44 -2.08 0.38
N MET A 170 6.15 -2.26 0.04
CA MET A 170 5.50 -3.57 0.10
C MET A 170 6.14 -4.58 -0.87
N LEU A 171 6.49 -4.15 -2.09
CA LEU A 171 7.21 -5.00 -3.05
C LEU A 171 8.58 -5.42 -2.49
N TYR A 172 9.32 -4.48 -1.87
CA TYR A 172 10.59 -4.79 -1.22
C TYR A 172 10.43 -5.75 -0.02
N CYS A 173 9.47 -5.51 0.89
CA CYS A 173 9.19 -6.39 2.02
C CYS A 173 8.93 -7.82 1.55
N PHE A 174 8.04 -7.98 0.56
CA PHE A 174 7.73 -9.29 -0.02
C PHE A 174 8.94 -9.93 -0.68
N ALA A 175 9.66 -9.18 -1.52
CA ALA A 175 10.79 -9.69 -2.28
C ALA A 175 11.93 -10.14 -1.37
N LEU A 176 12.32 -9.30 -0.39
CA LEU A 176 13.37 -9.59 0.57
C LEU A 176 13.01 -10.81 1.42
N PHE A 177 11.77 -10.88 1.92
CA PHE A 177 11.31 -12.03 2.69
C PHE A 177 11.40 -13.32 1.89
N LEU A 178 10.89 -13.31 0.65
CA LEU A 178 10.89 -14.51 -0.20
C LEU A 178 12.32 -14.89 -0.64
N LEU A 179 13.23 -13.93 -0.83
CA LEU A 179 14.64 -14.20 -1.11
C LEU A 179 15.33 -14.92 0.06
N ILE A 180 15.06 -14.52 1.30
CA ILE A 180 15.54 -15.20 2.51
C ILE A 180 14.91 -16.59 2.59
N ALA A 181 13.59 -16.69 2.44
CA ALA A 181 12.85 -17.95 2.50
C ALA A 181 13.35 -18.98 1.49
N ARG A 182 13.78 -18.52 0.30
CA ARG A 182 14.31 -19.39 -0.76
C ARG A 182 15.82 -19.60 -0.70
N LYS A 183 16.53 -19.04 0.29
CA LYS A 183 17.99 -19.10 0.46
C LYS A 183 18.74 -18.63 -0.80
N LEU A 184 18.24 -17.55 -1.41
CA LEU A 184 18.80 -16.97 -2.65
C LEU A 184 19.77 -15.80 -2.40
N VAL A 185 20.10 -15.56 -1.14
CA VAL A 185 21.00 -14.49 -0.70
C VAL A 185 22.26 -15.07 -0.06
N LYS A 186 23.37 -14.35 -0.19
CA LYS A 186 24.66 -14.74 0.40
C LYS A 186 24.75 -14.35 1.88
N HIS A 187 24.15 -13.22 2.24
CA HIS A 187 24.21 -12.64 3.59
C HIS A 187 22.79 -12.55 4.17
N ASP A 188 22.33 -13.62 4.80
CA ASP A 188 20.98 -13.69 5.38
C ASP A 188 20.73 -12.57 6.40
N ARG A 189 21.69 -12.29 7.28
CA ARG A 189 21.55 -11.26 8.33
C ARG A 189 21.37 -9.85 7.77
N LEU A 190 22.16 -9.47 6.76
CA LEU A 190 22.05 -8.16 6.12
C LEU A 190 20.71 -8.02 5.39
N THR A 191 20.27 -9.09 4.73
CA THR A 191 18.98 -9.11 4.03
C THR A 191 17.80 -9.03 5.02
N THR A 192 17.91 -9.72 6.16
CA THR A 192 16.93 -9.59 7.26
C THR A 192 16.91 -8.17 7.83
N GLY A 193 18.07 -7.54 8.01
CA GLY A 193 18.14 -6.14 8.44
C GLY A 193 17.51 -5.19 7.43
N ALA A 194 17.74 -5.42 6.14
CA ALA A 194 17.07 -4.66 5.08
C ALA A 194 15.54 -4.88 5.10
N PHE A 195 15.06 -6.11 5.33
CA PHE A 195 13.64 -6.39 5.49
C PHE A 195 13.02 -5.59 6.64
N PHE A 196 13.67 -5.57 7.81
CA PHE A 196 13.17 -4.80 8.95
C PHE A 196 13.26 -3.28 8.71
N ALA A 197 14.32 -2.78 8.10
CA ALA A 197 14.44 -1.36 7.75
C ALA A 197 13.31 -0.91 6.79
N VAL A 198 13.07 -1.67 5.72
CA VAL A 198 11.96 -1.42 4.79
C VAL A 198 10.60 -1.50 5.51
N SER A 199 10.43 -2.47 6.42
CA SER A 199 9.20 -2.64 7.19
C SER A 199 8.92 -1.46 8.13
N LEU A 200 9.96 -0.90 8.78
CA LEU A 200 9.84 0.30 9.60
C LEU A 200 9.46 1.52 8.75
N LEU A 201 10.09 1.68 7.57
CA LEU A 201 9.74 2.74 6.63
C LEU A 201 8.31 2.59 6.10
N LEU A 202 7.82 1.36 5.89
CA LEU A 202 6.46 1.08 5.43
C LEU A 202 5.41 1.49 6.47
N ILE A 203 5.62 1.14 7.74
CA ILE A 203 4.75 1.56 8.85
C ILE A 203 4.76 3.09 8.98
N ALA A 204 5.92 3.72 8.82
CA ALA A 204 6.08 5.16 8.91
C ALA A 204 5.66 5.93 7.64
N ALA A 205 5.29 5.27 6.53
CA ALA A 205 4.96 5.97 5.28
C ALA A 205 3.63 6.73 5.38
N ASP A 206 2.63 6.12 6.01
CA ASP A 206 1.32 6.71 6.26
C ASP A 206 0.76 6.11 7.56
N TYR A 207 -0.01 6.87 8.33
CA TYR A 207 -0.64 6.35 9.54
C TYR A 207 -1.69 5.27 9.22
N HIS A 208 -2.25 5.29 8.01
CA HIS A 208 -3.10 4.21 7.50
C HIS A 208 -2.37 2.86 7.41
N ASN A 209 -1.03 2.85 7.38
CA ASN A 209 -0.22 1.63 7.34
C ASN A 209 0.05 1.03 8.73
N VAL A 210 -0.32 1.69 9.83
CA VAL A 210 -0.10 1.15 11.19
C VAL A 210 -0.66 -0.27 11.37
N PRO A 211 -1.86 -0.64 10.86
CA PRO A 211 -2.37 -2.00 10.94
C PRO A 211 -1.48 -3.05 10.25
N LEU A 212 -0.63 -2.66 9.29
CA LEU A 212 0.33 -3.57 8.64
C LEU A 212 1.37 -4.12 9.62
N THR A 213 1.59 -3.45 10.76
CA THR A 213 2.48 -3.93 11.83
C THR A 213 2.14 -5.36 12.23
N PHE A 214 0.85 -5.70 12.35
CA PHE A 214 0.43 -7.05 12.74
C PHE A 214 0.80 -8.10 11.68
N ALA A 215 0.60 -7.78 10.40
CA ALA A 215 1.02 -8.64 9.29
C ALA A 215 2.54 -8.83 9.25
N LEU A 216 3.31 -7.75 9.45
CA LEU A 216 4.78 -7.80 9.47
C LEU A 216 5.31 -8.62 10.65
N LEU A 217 4.68 -8.56 11.82
CA LEU A 217 5.03 -9.41 12.97
C LEU A 217 4.81 -10.89 12.65
N LEU A 218 3.70 -11.24 12.01
CA LEU A 218 3.44 -12.62 11.57
C LEU A 218 4.49 -13.09 10.56
N MET A 219 4.87 -12.25 9.60
CA MET A 219 5.97 -12.56 8.69
C MET A 219 7.28 -12.79 9.47
N SER A 220 7.63 -11.88 10.39
CA SER A 220 8.85 -11.97 11.21
C SER A 220 8.94 -13.24 12.06
N LEU A 221 7.82 -13.79 12.55
CA LEU A 221 7.80 -15.10 13.21
C LEU A 221 8.31 -16.22 12.29
N GLY A 222 8.01 -16.15 10.99
CA GLY A 222 8.57 -17.06 9.99
C GLY A 222 10.09 -17.03 9.91
N LEU A 223 10.71 -15.85 10.11
CA LEU A 223 12.16 -15.70 10.05
C LEU A 223 12.90 -16.43 11.18
N LEU A 224 12.25 -16.65 12.33
CA LEU A 224 12.83 -17.40 13.46
C LEU A 224 13.24 -18.82 13.04
N PHE A 225 12.50 -19.41 12.11
CA PHE A 225 12.80 -20.75 11.59
C PHE A 225 13.96 -20.79 10.58
N SER A 226 14.40 -19.64 10.06
CA SER A 226 15.53 -19.58 9.13
C SER A 226 16.87 -19.69 9.83
N PHE A 227 16.97 -19.27 11.10
CA PHE A 227 18.23 -19.17 11.81
C PHE A 227 18.33 -20.20 12.95
N GLN A 228 19.36 -21.03 12.92
CA GLN A 228 19.61 -22.05 13.95
C GLN A 228 20.34 -21.52 15.20
N ARG A 229 20.85 -20.28 15.19
CA ARG A 229 21.65 -19.71 16.29
C ARG A 229 20.80 -18.82 17.21
N HIS A 230 20.94 -19.00 18.51
CA HIS A 230 20.19 -18.26 19.54
C HIS A 230 20.36 -16.73 19.45
N LEU A 231 21.54 -16.24 19.09
CA LEU A 231 21.78 -14.79 18.89
C LEU A 231 20.95 -14.19 17.73
N ALA A 232 20.64 -14.98 16.71
CA ALA A 232 19.82 -14.51 15.60
C ALA A 232 18.35 -14.36 16.01
N TRP A 233 17.89 -15.14 16.99
CA TRP A 233 16.54 -15.02 17.54
C TRP A 233 16.39 -13.73 18.34
N VAL A 234 17.38 -13.40 19.18
CA VAL A 234 17.41 -12.12 19.91
C VAL A 234 17.34 -10.94 18.94
N TYR A 235 18.13 -10.97 17.86
CA TYR A 235 18.08 -9.94 16.83
C TYR A 235 16.69 -9.78 16.19
N ILE A 236 16.02 -10.89 15.84
CA ILE A 236 14.66 -10.87 15.27
C ILE A 236 13.65 -10.34 16.27
N LEU A 237 13.71 -10.77 17.54
CA LEU A 237 12.80 -10.33 18.59
C LEU A 237 12.97 -8.83 18.88
N VAL A 238 14.21 -8.32 18.96
CA VAL A 238 14.48 -6.89 19.10
C VAL A 238 13.91 -6.12 17.91
N ALA A 239 14.07 -6.64 16.69
CA ALA A 239 13.51 -6.00 15.51
C ALA A 239 11.97 -6.01 15.51
N MET A 240 11.32 -7.07 16.00
CA MET A 240 9.86 -7.13 16.20
C MET A 240 9.38 -6.09 17.23
N VAL A 241 10.10 -5.92 18.34
CA VAL A 241 9.82 -4.83 19.30
C VAL A 241 9.97 -3.46 18.62
N GLY A 242 10.97 -3.30 17.75
CA GLY A 242 11.12 -2.11 16.92
C GLY A 242 9.92 -1.84 16.00
N LEU A 243 9.34 -2.87 15.39
CA LEU A 243 8.12 -2.73 14.58
C LEU A 243 6.92 -2.25 15.44
N ILE A 244 6.75 -2.84 16.62
CA ILE A 244 5.70 -2.43 17.57
C ILE A 244 5.92 -0.99 18.02
N GLY A 245 7.15 -0.62 18.39
CA GLY A 245 7.53 0.72 18.79
C GLY A 245 7.27 1.76 17.69
N MET A 246 7.61 1.44 16.45
CA MET A 246 7.30 2.31 15.30
C MET A 246 5.80 2.46 15.08
N GLY A 247 5.03 1.37 15.11
CA GLY A 247 3.57 1.43 15.00
C GLY A 247 2.94 2.28 16.10
N GLY A 248 3.42 2.14 17.34
CA GLY A 248 3.01 2.97 18.48
C GLY A 248 3.37 4.45 18.32
N LEU A 249 4.58 4.76 17.83
CA LEU A 249 5.05 6.13 17.59
C LEU A 249 4.22 6.83 16.50
N VAL A 250 4.01 6.18 15.36
CA VAL A 250 3.18 6.72 14.27
C VAL A 250 1.74 6.91 14.75
N HIS A 251 1.19 5.93 15.48
CA HIS A 251 -0.13 6.08 16.07
C HIS A 251 -0.19 7.29 16.99
N HIS A 252 0.73 7.42 17.95
CA HIS A 252 0.70 8.51 18.93
C HIS A 252 0.83 9.90 18.30
N THR A 253 1.77 10.07 17.36
CA THR A 253 2.06 11.36 16.72
C THR A 253 0.91 11.86 15.84
N VAL A 254 0.16 10.95 15.21
CA VAL A 254 -0.94 11.32 14.30
C VAL A 254 -2.30 11.30 15.01
N ALA A 255 -2.47 10.44 16.02
CA ALA A 255 -3.73 10.23 16.70
C ALA A 255 -4.26 11.46 17.44
N ALA A 256 -3.41 12.28 18.08
CA ALA A 256 -3.91 13.46 18.80
C ALA A 256 -4.62 14.48 17.89
N ARG A 257 -4.27 14.53 16.60
CA ARG A 257 -4.79 15.51 15.63
C ARG A 257 -5.91 14.96 14.74
N TYR A 258 -5.83 13.69 14.36
CA TYR A 258 -6.82 13.06 13.47
C TYR A 258 -7.83 12.18 14.19
N GLN A 259 -7.68 11.87 15.48
CA GLN A 259 -8.67 11.02 16.18
C GLN A 259 -10.07 11.62 16.13
N SER A 260 -10.24 12.92 16.36
CA SER A 260 -11.55 13.56 16.28
C SER A 260 -12.13 13.49 14.87
N LEU A 261 -11.29 13.71 13.85
CA LEU A 261 -11.66 13.60 12.45
C LEU A 261 -12.08 12.16 12.10
N ASN A 262 -11.26 11.17 12.45
CA ASN A 262 -11.50 9.76 12.15
C ASN A 262 -12.76 9.26 12.87
N LYS A 263 -12.93 9.59 14.16
CA LYS A 263 -14.16 9.25 14.91
C LYS A 263 -15.40 9.88 14.29
N TYR A 264 -15.31 11.12 13.83
CA TYR A 264 -16.39 11.78 13.12
C TYR A 264 -16.74 11.04 11.83
N GLN A 265 -15.74 10.77 10.99
CA GLN A 265 -15.95 10.07 9.71
C GLN A 265 -16.47 8.63 9.92
N ALA A 266 -15.97 7.90 10.92
CA ALA A 266 -16.48 6.57 11.29
C ALA A 266 -17.97 6.60 11.65
N PHE A 267 -18.42 7.68 12.28
CA PHE A 267 -19.82 7.86 12.62
C PHE A 267 -20.66 8.28 11.40
N THR A 268 -20.27 9.32 10.68
CA THR A 268 -21.06 9.89 9.57
C THR A 268 -21.08 9.02 8.33
N HIS A 269 -19.95 8.40 8.00
CA HIS A 269 -19.76 7.53 6.83
C HIS A 269 -19.80 6.03 7.17
N GLY A 270 -20.08 5.67 8.42
CA GLY A 270 -20.21 4.27 8.87
C GLY A 270 -21.50 4.05 9.64
N VAL A 271 -21.52 4.43 10.92
CA VAL A 271 -22.66 4.17 11.84
C VAL A 271 -23.98 4.73 11.29
N LEU A 272 -23.96 5.93 10.70
CA LEU A 272 -25.14 6.57 10.11
C LEU A 272 -25.53 6.02 8.73
N GLN A 273 -24.72 5.15 8.11
CA GLN A 273 -25.03 4.53 6.81
C GLN A 273 -26.06 3.40 6.96
N THR A 274 -27.27 3.80 7.32
CA THR A 274 -28.44 2.94 7.55
C THR A 274 -29.70 3.63 7.00
N GLN A 275 -30.76 2.86 6.73
CA GLN A 275 -32.04 3.39 6.24
C GLN A 275 -32.75 4.27 7.29
N GLU A 276 -32.68 3.89 8.57
CA GLU A 276 -33.19 4.68 9.69
C GLU A 276 -32.07 5.07 10.67
N PRO A 277 -31.41 6.22 10.47
CA PRO A 277 -30.33 6.64 11.34
C PRO A 277 -30.83 7.07 12.73
N SER A 278 -31.98 7.75 12.81
CA SER A 278 -32.48 8.36 14.05
C SER A 278 -32.81 7.35 15.15
N SER A 279 -33.47 6.24 14.81
CA SER A 279 -33.83 5.17 15.75
C SER A 279 -32.61 4.41 16.26
N LYS A 280 -31.65 4.12 15.37
CA LYS A 280 -30.41 3.42 15.71
C LYS A 280 -29.43 4.27 16.54
N VAL A 281 -29.38 5.57 16.29
CA VAL A 281 -28.54 6.51 17.07
C VAL A 281 -29.05 6.62 18.51
N MET A 282 -30.38 6.63 18.71
CA MET A 282 -31.01 6.62 20.04
C MET A 282 -30.68 5.35 20.83
N ALA A 283 -30.70 4.18 20.19
CA ALA A 283 -30.30 2.91 20.82
C ALA A 283 -28.83 2.91 21.29
N GLY A 284 -27.99 3.76 20.67
CA GLY A 284 -26.58 3.95 21.01
C GLY A 284 -26.31 4.97 22.12
N GLN A 285 -27.34 5.52 22.79
CA GLN A 285 -27.23 6.62 23.78
C GLN A 285 -26.66 7.93 23.19
N ILE A 286 -26.82 8.12 21.88
CA ILE A 286 -26.44 9.34 21.17
C ILE A 286 -27.72 10.07 20.74
N SER A 287 -27.71 11.40 20.76
CA SER A 287 -28.88 12.20 20.39
C SER A 287 -29.25 12.02 18.91
N SER A 288 -30.54 11.86 18.62
CA SER A 288 -31.07 11.69 17.26
C SER A 288 -30.76 12.88 16.32
N GLN A 289 -30.50 14.07 16.87
CA GLN A 289 -30.11 15.26 16.09
C GLN A 289 -28.86 15.01 15.21
N TYR A 290 -27.99 14.09 15.63
CA TYR A 290 -26.77 13.76 14.88
C TYR A 290 -27.04 12.92 13.62
N ALA A 291 -28.26 12.40 13.44
CA ALA A 291 -28.68 11.75 12.20
C ALA A 291 -28.55 12.67 10.97
N LEU A 292 -28.66 13.99 11.16
CA LEU A 292 -28.49 15.00 10.12
C LEU A 292 -27.07 15.10 9.57
N MET A 293 -26.09 14.48 10.24
CA MET A 293 -24.69 14.46 9.81
C MET A 293 -24.36 13.32 8.85
N LYS A 294 -25.35 12.49 8.46
CA LYS A 294 -25.13 11.31 7.61
C LYS A 294 -24.47 11.71 6.30
N GLY A 295 -23.30 11.14 6.02
CA GLY A 295 -22.53 11.40 4.81
C GLY A 295 -21.83 12.77 4.76
N ASN A 296 -21.86 13.55 5.83
CA ASN A 296 -21.10 14.81 5.89
C ASN A 296 -19.63 14.52 6.16
N ASP A 297 -18.77 15.24 5.44
CA ASP A 297 -17.33 15.25 5.68
C ASP A 297 -16.98 16.17 6.86
N TYR A 298 -15.85 15.87 7.51
CA TYR A 298 -15.35 16.67 8.62
C TYR A 298 -15.06 18.13 8.21
N TYR A 299 -14.65 18.34 6.96
CA TYR A 299 -14.51 19.66 6.33
C TYR A 299 -15.56 19.80 5.22
N PRO A 300 -16.78 20.23 5.55
CA PRO A 300 -17.87 20.26 4.59
C PRO A 300 -17.65 21.39 3.57
N ASN A 301 -17.75 21.06 2.28
CA ASN A 301 -17.69 22.03 1.18
C ASN A 301 -19.04 22.77 0.98
N THR A 302 -20.07 22.35 1.70
CA THR A 302 -21.42 22.89 1.68
C THR A 302 -21.88 23.22 3.09
N TYR A 303 -22.98 23.96 3.23
CA TYR A 303 -23.56 24.26 4.53
C TYR A 303 -23.83 22.98 5.33
N SER A 304 -23.33 22.92 6.57
CA SER A 304 -23.62 21.85 7.53
C SER A 304 -24.38 22.44 8.72
N ALA A 305 -25.54 21.88 9.02
CA ALA A 305 -26.39 22.32 10.14
C ALA A 305 -25.69 22.18 11.50
N ILE A 306 -24.75 21.24 11.62
CA ILE A 306 -23.94 21.06 12.83
C ILE A 306 -22.46 21.01 12.43
N LEU A 307 -21.66 21.90 13.01
CA LEU A 307 -20.23 22.01 12.73
C LEU A 307 -19.45 20.90 13.43
N PRO A 308 -18.66 20.07 12.70
CA PRO A 308 -17.87 18.98 13.26
C PRO A 308 -16.86 19.43 14.31
N ASN A 309 -16.30 20.64 14.14
CA ASN A 309 -15.31 21.22 15.05
C ASN A 309 -15.92 22.04 16.20
N SER A 310 -17.23 21.97 16.42
CA SER A 310 -17.85 22.66 17.56
C SER A 310 -17.52 21.94 18.87
N LYS A 311 -17.36 22.73 19.95
CA LYS A 311 -17.14 22.20 21.31
C LYS A 311 -18.25 21.24 21.73
N TYR A 312 -19.49 21.56 21.35
CA TYR A 312 -20.67 20.74 21.62
C TYR A 312 -20.57 19.33 21.04
N VAL A 313 -20.20 19.21 19.75
CA VAL A 313 -20.00 17.91 19.08
C VAL A 313 -18.86 17.13 19.71
N HIS A 314 -17.77 17.79 20.10
CA HIS A 314 -16.66 17.12 20.77
C HIS A 314 -17.09 16.46 22.08
N GLU A 315 -17.74 17.23 22.96
CA GLU A 315 -18.18 16.78 24.29
C GLU A 315 -19.28 15.70 24.21
N HIS A 316 -20.25 15.88 23.32
CA HIS A 316 -21.48 15.06 23.32
C HIS A 316 -21.48 13.92 22.30
N LEU A 317 -20.56 13.91 21.34
CA LEU A 317 -20.43 12.87 20.30
C LEU A 317 -19.02 12.25 20.29
N ILE A 318 -17.97 13.03 20.01
CA ILE A 318 -16.60 12.50 19.76
C ILE A 318 -16.00 11.82 21.00
N HIS A 319 -16.24 12.34 22.20
CA HIS A 319 -15.76 11.71 23.44
C HIS A 319 -16.43 10.36 23.72
N LYS A 320 -17.69 10.17 23.29
CA LYS A 320 -18.43 8.92 23.46
C LYS A 320 -18.10 7.88 22.39
N LEU A 321 -17.70 8.31 21.19
CA LEU A 321 -17.32 7.47 20.07
C LEU A 321 -15.88 6.95 20.21
N ASN A 322 -15.68 5.90 21.00
CA ASN A 322 -14.42 5.15 21.01
C ASN A 322 -14.53 3.88 20.15
N ALA A 323 -13.39 3.27 19.80
CA ALA A 323 -13.35 2.08 18.96
C ALA A 323 -14.15 0.91 19.56
N ALA A 324 -14.13 0.75 20.89
CA ALA A 324 -14.90 -0.29 21.58
C ALA A 324 -16.42 -0.11 21.41
N TRP A 325 -16.90 1.14 21.48
CA TRP A 325 -18.30 1.48 21.24
C TRP A 325 -18.70 1.16 19.80
N VAL A 326 -17.89 1.57 18.81
CA VAL A 326 -18.16 1.30 17.39
C VAL A 326 -18.17 -0.20 17.10
N VAL A 327 -17.24 -0.96 17.68
CA VAL A 327 -17.23 -2.43 17.59
C VAL A 327 -18.49 -3.03 18.23
N GLY A 328 -18.83 -2.61 19.45
CA GLY A 328 -20.04 -3.08 20.14
C GLY A 328 -21.32 -2.78 19.37
N TYR A 329 -21.38 -1.63 18.69
CA TYR A 329 -22.47 -1.28 17.78
C TYR A 329 -22.55 -2.23 16.60
N TYR A 330 -21.45 -2.46 15.87
CA TYR A 330 -21.45 -3.33 14.70
C TYR A 330 -21.70 -4.81 15.02
N VAL A 331 -21.32 -5.28 16.22
CA VAL A 331 -21.68 -6.63 16.69
C VAL A 331 -23.20 -6.78 16.83
N LYS A 332 -23.90 -5.75 17.33
CA LYS A 332 -25.37 -5.75 17.43
C LYS A 332 -26.06 -5.48 16.08
N HIS A 333 -25.35 -4.91 15.12
CA HIS A 333 -25.86 -4.53 13.79
C HIS A 333 -25.02 -5.17 12.68
N PHE A 334 -24.84 -6.50 12.76
CA PHE A 334 -23.95 -7.24 11.87
C PHE A 334 -24.33 -7.12 10.39
N ASP A 335 -25.62 -7.10 10.05
CA ASP A 335 -26.08 -6.96 8.66
C ASP A 335 -25.58 -5.65 8.04
N GLN A 336 -25.72 -4.53 8.76
CA GLN A 336 -25.19 -3.23 8.32
C GLN A 336 -23.67 -3.29 8.18
N PHE A 337 -22.97 -3.87 9.15
CA PHE A 337 -21.52 -4.00 9.08
C PHE A 337 -21.07 -4.83 7.87
N SER A 338 -21.79 -5.93 7.56
CA SER A 338 -21.52 -6.78 6.40
C SER A 338 -21.70 -6.04 5.08
N HIS A 339 -22.71 -5.17 4.98
CA HIS A 339 -22.92 -4.32 3.81
C HIS A 339 -21.80 -3.28 3.63
N LEU A 340 -21.33 -2.68 4.72
CA LEU A 340 -20.18 -1.77 4.68
C LEU A 340 -18.89 -2.48 4.27
N LEU A 341 -18.71 -3.74 4.69
CA LEU A 341 -17.59 -4.57 4.24
C LEU A 341 -17.72 -4.95 2.76
N ASP A 342 -18.93 -5.22 2.26
CA ASP A 342 -19.18 -5.41 0.83
C ASP A 342 -18.84 -4.14 0.03
N ASP A 343 -19.17 -2.97 0.55
CA ASP A 343 -18.78 -1.69 -0.05
C ASP A 343 -17.26 -1.48 -0.03
N ALA A 344 -16.56 -1.90 1.02
CA ALA A 344 -15.11 -1.93 1.02
C ALA A 344 -14.58 -2.87 -0.07
N ALA A 345 -15.09 -4.11 -0.17
CA ALA A 345 -14.68 -5.10 -1.16
C ALA A 345 -14.84 -4.62 -2.61
N LYS A 346 -15.93 -3.89 -2.92
CA LYS A 346 -16.16 -3.25 -4.24
C LYS A 346 -15.06 -2.27 -4.64
N ASN A 347 -14.41 -1.65 -3.66
CA ASN A 347 -13.42 -0.60 -3.86
C ASN A 347 -11.97 -1.07 -3.68
N VAL A 348 -11.75 -2.31 -3.20
CA VAL A 348 -10.40 -2.88 -3.00
C VAL A 348 -9.55 -2.80 -4.26
N MET A 349 -10.06 -3.29 -5.40
CA MET A 349 -9.30 -3.31 -6.66
C MET A 349 -9.38 -2.00 -7.45
N GLN A 350 -10.00 -0.96 -6.91
CA GLN A 350 -10.00 0.38 -7.50
C GLN A 350 -8.76 1.15 -7.07
N ILE A 351 -7.60 0.66 -7.49
CA ILE A 351 -6.26 1.14 -7.11
C ILE A 351 -6.05 2.60 -7.51
N ARG A 352 -6.66 3.03 -8.63
CA ARG A 352 -6.54 4.40 -9.13
C ARG A 352 -7.54 5.33 -8.46
N ILE A 353 -7.05 6.41 -7.87
CA ILE A 353 -7.86 7.52 -7.37
C ILE A 353 -8.67 8.13 -8.52
N GLN A 354 -9.98 7.89 -8.52
CA GLN A 354 -10.90 8.32 -9.58
C GLN A 354 -11.33 9.79 -9.44
N SER A 355 -11.13 10.40 -8.28
CA SER A 355 -11.60 11.76 -7.97
C SER A 355 -10.73 12.87 -8.56
N VAL A 356 -9.58 12.55 -9.15
CA VAL A 356 -8.58 13.52 -9.60
C VAL A 356 -8.11 13.28 -11.03
N GLY A 357 -7.83 14.37 -11.75
CA GLY A 357 -7.31 14.32 -13.12
C GLY A 357 -5.89 13.77 -13.22
N ASN A 358 -5.52 13.26 -14.40
CA ASN A 358 -4.22 12.63 -14.64
C ASN A 358 -3.31 13.40 -15.61
N TYR A 359 -3.78 14.51 -16.13
CA TYR A 359 -3.09 15.31 -17.14
C TYR A 359 -2.78 16.71 -16.63
N PRO A 360 -1.66 17.31 -17.06
CA PRO A 360 -1.40 18.72 -16.84
C PRO A 360 -2.29 19.57 -17.74
N VAL A 361 -2.47 20.84 -17.39
CA VAL A 361 -3.29 21.81 -18.15
C VAL A 361 -2.83 21.91 -19.62
N GLY A 362 -1.51 21.87 -19.85
CA GLY A 362 -0.93 21.97 -21.19
C GLY A 362 -1.29 20.81 -22.15
N ALA A 363 -1.82 19.70 -21.64
CA ALA A 363 -2.15 18.51 -22.44
C ALA A 363 -3.44 18.66 -23.28
N ARG A 364 -4.18 19.76 -23.15
CA ARG A 364 -5.47 20.03 -23.86
C ARG A 364 -6.50 18.90 -23.68
N ARG A 365 -6.49 18.23 -22.52
CA ARG A 365 -7.49 17.23 -22.13
C ARG A 365 -8.58 17.88 -21.27
N SER A 366 -9.76 17.26 -21.23
CA SER A 366 -10.84 17.74 -20.38
C SER A 366 -10.45 17.74 -18.90
N PRO A 367 -11.03 18.64 -18.08
CA PRO A 367 -10.84 18.62 -16.63
C PRO A 367 -11.14 17.22 -16.06
N GLY A 368 -10.27 16.70 -15.18
CA GLY A 368 -10.47 15.39 -14.56
C GLY A 368 -10.22 14.18 -15.48
N ALA A 369 -9.65 14.38 -16.68
CA ALA A 369 -9.40 13.27 -17.60
C ALA A 369 -8.40 12.24 -17.05
N HIS A 370 -8.66 10.95 -17.36
CA HIS A 370 -7.81 9.83 -16.95
C HIS A 370 -7.02 9.23 -18.11
N THR A 371 -5.77 8.83 -17.83
CA THR A 371 -4.92 8.16 -18.82
C THR A 371 -5.31 6.69 -18.99
N GLN A 372 -5.39 6.20 -20.24
CA GLN A 372 -5.68 4.79 -20.54
C GLN A 372 -4.42 4.01 -20.95
N TYR A 373 -3.25 4.65 -20.89
CA TYR A 373 -1.98 3.99 -21.17
C TYR A 373 -1.75 2.86 -20.16
N PHE A 374 -1.38 1.67 -20.64
CA PHE A 374 -1.00 0.49 -19.83
C PHE A 374 -1.86 0.27 -18.56
N SER A 375 -3.19 0.32 -18.70
CA SER A 375 -4.18 0.14 -17.62
C SER A 375 -4.90 -1.20 -17.66
N GLY A 376 -4.41 -2.16 -18.45
CA GLY A 376 -5.13 -3.41 -18.73
C GLY A 376 -5.40 -4.26 -17.49
N TYR A 377 -4.46 -4.32 -16.54
CA TYR A 377 -4.63 -5.11 -15.33
C TYR A 377 -5.62 -4.47 -14.36
N SER A 378 -5.49 -3.17 -14.14
CA SER A 378 -6.40 -2.43 -13.28
C SER A 378 -7.83 -2.39 -13.82
N LEU A 379 -8.02 -2.32 -15.15
CA LEU A 379 -9.33 -2.46 -15.79
C LEU A 379 -9.91 -3.86 -15.61
N LEU A 380 -9.11 -4.91 -15.81
CA LEU A 380 -9.53 -6.30 -15.59
C LEU A 380 -10.00 -6.49 -14.14
N MET A 381 -9.21 -6.07 -13.16
CA MET A 381 -9.57 -6.24 -11.76
C MET A 381 -10.78 -5.38 -11.36
N LYS A 382 -10.92 -4.15 -11.89
CA LYS A 382 -12.11 -3.32 -11.69
C LYS A 382 -13.38 -3.99 -12.24
N SER A 383 -13.29 -4.70 -13.36
CA SER A 383 -14.44 -5.33 -14.00
C SER A 383 -14.81 -6.69 -13.42
N PHE A 384 -13.83 -7.51 -13.06
CA PHE A 384 -14.06 -8.92 -12.70
C PHE A 384 -13.93 -9.23 -11.22
N TYR A 385 -13.34 -8.35 -10.41
CA TYR A 385 -13.17 -8.64 -8.98
C TYR A 385 -14.54 -8.66 -8.27
N PRO A 386 -14.86 -9.74 -7.52
CA PRO A 386 -16.14 -9.85 -6.82
C PRO A 386 -16.37 -8.75 -5.81
N ARG A 387 -17.64 -8.33 -5.72
CA ARG A 387 -18.11 -7.18 -4.91
C ARG A 387 -18.48 -7.55 -3.47
N LYS A 388 -18.21 -8.78 -3.04
CA LYS A 388 -18.63 -9.32 -1.75
C LYS A 388 -17.43 -9.59 -0.87
N TYR A 389 -17.47 -9.14 0.38
CA TYR A 389 -16.38 -9.37 1.32
C TYR A 389 -16.15 -10.86 1.63
N ALA A 390 -17.22 -11.66 1.57
CA ALA A 390 -17.15 -13.11 1.69
C ALA A 390 -16.19 -13.76 0.67
N PHE A 391 -16.02 -13.15 -0.52
CA PHE A 391 -15.05 -13.64 -1.50
C PHE A 391 -13.60 -13.48 -1.02
N ASN A 392 -13.29 -12.39 -0.31
CA ASN A 392 -11.96 -12.17 0.28
C ASN A 392 -11.66 -13.24 1.34
N LEU A 393 -12.66 -13.59 2.16
CA LEU A 393 -12.55 -14.66 3.15
C LEU A 393 -12.38 -16.03 2.48
N LEU A 394 -13.11 -16.30 1.39
CA LEU A 394 -12.97 -17.53 0.62
C LEU A 394 -11.57 -17.66 0.03
N ILE A 395 -11.07 -16.61 -0.64
CA ILE A 395 -9.69 -16.58 -1.15
C ILE A 395 -8.70 -16.79 -0.01
N ALA A 396 -8.88 -16.12 1.13
CA ALA A 396 -8.00 -16.29 2.27
C ALA A 396 -7.98 -17.74 2.77
N GLY A 397 -9.15 -18.38 2.89
CA GLY A 397 -9.26 -19.80 3.22
C GLY A 397 -8.57 -20.70 2.21
N ALA A 398 -8.76 -20.47 0.92
CA ALA A 398 -8.12 -21.24 -0.15
C ALA A 398 -6.58 -21.13 -0.09
N PHE A 399 -6.04 -19.92 0.06
CA PHE A 399 -4.60 -19.71 0.22
C PHE A 399 -4.05 -20.36 1.50
N LEU A 400 -4.76 -20.26 2.63
CA LEU A 400 -4.36 -20.95 3.85
C LEU A 400 -4.25 -22.46 3.64
N VAL A 401 -5.27 -23.09 3.06
CA VAL A 401 -5.25 -24.54 2.79
C VAL A 401 -4.05 -24.93 1.92
N ILE A 402 -3.82 -24.21 0.82
CA ILE A 402 -2.73 -24.50 -0.13
C ILE A 402 -1.35 -24.46 0.56
N TYR A 403 -1.08 -23.41 1.34
CA TYR A 403 0.24 -23.20 1.94
C TYR A 403 0.43 -23.89 3.30
N VAL A 404 -0.64 -24.22 4.03
CA VAL A 404 -0.56 -25.07 5.24
C VAL A 404 -0.06 -26.47 4.88
N ILE A 405 -0.49 -27.04 3.74
CA ILE A 405 0.00 -28.34 3.28
C ILE A 405 1.52 -28.30 3.06
N GLY A 406 2.02 -27.23 2.43
CA GLY A 406 3.46 -26.99 2.27
C GLY A 406 4.19 -26.86 3.61
N MET A 407 3.64 -26.10 4.55
CA MET A 407 4.18 -25.93 5.90
C MET A 407 4.28 -27.25 6.66
N VAL A 408 3.22 -28.06 6.70
CA VAL A 408 3.19 -29.36 7.41
C VAL A 408 4.24 -30.30 6.82
N ASN A 409 4.36 -30.35 5.49
CA ASN A 409 5.38 -31.14 4.81
C ASN A 409 6.80 -30.68 5.14
N SER A 410 7.03 -29.37 5.17
CA SER A 410 8.31 -28.76 5.53
C SER A 410 8.69 -29.00 7.00
N PHE A 411 7.73 -28.92 7.92
CA PHE A 411 7.94 -29.21 9.34
C PHE A 411 8.40 -30.65 9.56
N ARG A 412 7.77 -31.62 8.88
CA ARG A 412 8.17 -33.03 8.92
C ARG A 412 9.58 -33.26 8.35
N LYS A 413 9.98 -32.50 7.33
CA LYS A 413 11.28 -32.61 6.65
C LYS A 413 12.38 -31.73 7.26
N ARG A 414 12.08 -30.98 8.34
CA ARG A 414 12.96 -29.95 8.93
C ARG A 414 13.50 -28.93 7.90
N ASP A 415 12.70 -28.62 6.88
CA ASP A 415 12.99 -27.55 5.93
C ASP A 415 12.26 -26.27 6.35
N SER A 416 12.96 -25.13 6.35
CA SER A 416 12.39 -23.84 6.75
C SER A 416 11.67 -23.12 5.61
N ARG A 417 11.87 -23.54 4.35
CA ARG A 417 11.43 -22.83 3.15
C ARG A 417 9.91 -22.66 3.06
N ASP A 418 9.14 -23.76 3.06
CA ASP A 418 7.68 -23.65 2.92
C ASP A 418 7.02 -23.15 4.21
N MET A 419 7.66 -23.35 5.36
CA MET A 419 7.21 -22.76 6.62
C MET A 419 7.32 -21.22 6.59
N MET A 420 8.45 -20.68 6.13
CA MET A 420 8.59 -19.24 5.92
C MET A 420 7.58 -18.71 4.89
N LYS A 421 7.41 -19.40 3.76
CA LYS A 421 6.39 -19.02 2.75
C LYS A 421 4.97 -19.01 3.34
N PHE A 422 4.64 -19.95 4.23
CA PHE A 422 3.37 -19.91 4.94
C PHE A 422 3.21 -18.65 5.79
N PHE A 423 4.21 -18.25 6.58
CA PHE A 423 4.15 -17.01 7.36
C PHE A 423 4.10 -15.74 6.50
N LEU A 424 4.74 -15.75 5.32
CA LEU A 424 4.57 -14.68 4.32
C LEU A 424 3.12 -14.57 3.85
N VAL A 425 2.54 -15.69 3.43
CA VAL A 425 1.15 -15.75 2.96
C VAL A 425 0.19 -15.38 4.08
N LEU A 426 0.39 -15.90 5.29
CA LEU A 426 -0.41 -15.60 6.47
C LEU A 426 -0.40 -14.10 6.77
N GLY A 427 0.77 -13.46 6.78
CA GLY A 427 0.89 -12.01 6.97
C GLY A 427 0.13 -11.21 5.90
N LEU A 428 0.27 -11.56 4.62
CA LEU A 428 -0.48 -10.89 3.54
C LEU A 428 -1.99 -11.10 3.67
N LEU A 429 -2.44 -12.30 4.02
CA LEU A 429 -3.85 -12.61 4.24
C LEU A 429 -4.44 -11.85 5.42
N THR A 430 -3.64 -11.63 6.47
CA THR A 430 -4.03 -10.75 7.57
C THR A 430 -4.30 -9.34 7.09
N ILE A 431 -3.53 -8.79 6.14
CA ILE A 431 -3.84 -7.49 5.53
C ILE A 431 -5.19 -7.56 4.80
N VAL A 432 -5.40 -8.61 4.00
CA VAL A 432 -6.62 -8.79 3.19
C VAL A 432 -7.90 -8.89 4.03
N VAL A 433 -7.82 -9.48 5.21
CA VAL A 433 -8.97 -9.71 6.10
C VAL A 433 -9.11 -8.60 7.15
N VAL A 434 -8.02 -8.23 7.82
CA VAL A 434 -8.10 -7.33 8.99
C VAL A 434 -8.22 -5.88 8.56
N LEU A 435 -7.55 -5.46 7.48
CA LEU A 435 -7.49 -4.05 7.10
C LEU A 435 -8.85 -3.46 6.65
N PRO A 436 -9.72 -4.18 5.90
CA PRO A 436 -11.09 -3.75 5.64
C PRO A 436 -11.90 -3.53 6.93
N ILE A 437 -11.78 -4.44 7.90
CA ILE A 437 -12.48 -4.37 9.18
C ILE A 437 -12.03 -3.14 9.97
N THR A 438 -10.72 -2.95 10.13
CA THR A 438 -10.18 -1.80 10.88
C THR A 438 -10.48 -0.48 10.19
N THR A 439 -10.54 -0.45 8.86
CA THR A 439 -10.90 0.74 8.09
C THR A 439 -12.34 1.16 8.33
N ILE A 440 -13.31 0.24 8.24
CA ILE A 440 -14.72 0.56 8.50
C ILE A 440 -14.93 1.03 9.94
N ILE A 441 -14.25 0.41 10.91
CA ILE A 441 -14.32 0.82 12.32
C ILE A 441 -13.71 2.20 12.53
N SER A 442 -12.62 2.54 11.84
CA SER A 442 -11.84 3.76 12.10
C SER A 442 -12.27 4.96 11.26
N TYR A 443 -12.84 4.75 10.08
CA TYR A 443 -13.12 5.80 9.09
C TYR A 443 -14.48 5.64 8.40
N GLY A 444 -15.19 4.52 8.60
CA GLY A 444 -16.38 4.21 7.81
C GLY A 444 -16.03 4.03 6.33
N THR A 445 -16.88 4.54 5.44
CA THR A 445 -16.70 4.46 3.98
C THR A 445 -15.90 5.62 3.39
N TYR A 446 -15.40 6.55 4.22
CA TYR A 446 -14.63 7.70 3.77
C TYR A 446 -13.27 7.27 3.16
N ASN A 447 -12.98 7.75 1.94
CA ASN A 447 -11.74 7.46 1.20
C ASN A 447 -11.35 5.97 1.15
N LEU A 448 -12.33 5.08 1.00
CA LEU A 448 -12.15 3.62 0.98
C LEU A 448 -11.03 3.16 0.05
N SER A 449 -10.97 3.67 -1.19
CA SER A 449 -9.97 3.25 -2.18
C SER A 449 -8.52 3.49 -1.70
N ARG A 450 -8.27 4.60 -1.00
CA ARG A 450 -6.95 4.94 -0.43
C ARG A 450 -6.60 4.00 0.71
N ASN A 451 -7.54 3.80 1.64
CA ASN A 451 -7.33 2.92 2.77
C ASN A 451 -7.16 1.45 2.36
N MET A 452 -7.82 1.01 1.28
CA MET A 452 -7.75 -0.37 0.78
C MET A 452 -6.54 -0.63 -0.12
N PHE A 453 -5.71 0.37 -0.43
CA PHE A 453 -4.59 0.22 -1.34
C PHE A 453 -3.61 -0.92 -0.95
N PRO A 454 -3.21 -1.09 0.34
CA PRO A 454 -2.39 -2.23 0.75
C PRO A 454 -3.07 -3.60 0.58
N VAL A 455 -4.41 -3.67 0.65
CA VAL A 455 -5.17 -4.90 0.42
C VAL A 455 -5.04 -5.34 -1.03
N ALA A 456 -5.19 -4.40 -1.98
CA ALA A 456 -5.04 -4.67 -3.40
C ALA A 456 -3.66 -5.21 -3.73
N ILE A 457 -2.60 -4.56 -3.24
CA ILE A 457 -1.21 -4.98 -3.46
C ILE A 457 -0.98 -6.38 -2.87
N SER A 458 -1.51 -6.65 -1.66
CA SER A 458 -1.37 -7.95 -1.00
C SER A 458 -2.03 -9.07 -1.80
N LEU A 459 -3.23 -8.85 -2.34
CA LEU A 459 -3.91 -9.80 -3.23
C LEU A 459 -3.11 -10.04 -4.51
N ASN A 460 -2.55 -8.99 -5.10
CA ASN A 460 -1.74 -9.08 -6.31
C ASN A 460 -0.44 -9.87 -6.07
N LEU A 461 0.23 -9.63 -4.94
CA LEU A 461 1.42 -10.39 -4.52
C LEU A 461 1.09 -11.86 -4.28
N LEU A 462 -0.02 -12.15 -3.59
CA LEU A 462 -0.50 -13.52 -3.37
C LEU A 462 -0.81 -14.25 -4.68
N LEU A 463 -1.51 -13.58 -5.60
CA LEU A 463 -1.84 -14.13 -6.92
C LEU A 463 -0.59 -14.46 -7.72
N VAL A 464 0.36 -13.51 -7.79
CA VAL A 464 1.62 -13.71 -8.54
C VAL A 464 2.47 -14.80 -7.88
N LEU A 465 2.51 -14.89 -6.55
CA LEU A 465 3.19 -15.97 -5.83
C LEU A 465 2.59 -17.33 -6.17
N LEU A 466 1.26 -17.46 -6.13
CA LEU A 466 0.56 -18.69 -6.45
C LEU A 466 0.85 -19.14 -7.90
N ILE A 467 0.78 -18.21 -8.85
CA ILE A 467 1.10 -18.50 -10.26
C ILE A 467 2.57 -18.94 -10.39
N ALA A 468 3.50 -18.22 -9.77
CA ALA A 468 4.93 -18.56 -9.83
C ALA A 468 5.23 -19.94 -9.22
N ASP A 469 4.62 -20.27 -8.09
CA ASP A 469 4.78 -21.57 -7.43
C ASP A 469 4.09 -22.69 -8.21
N ALA A 470 2.93 -22.45 -8.81
CA ALA A 470 2.25 -23.43 -9.67
C ALA A 470 3.05 -23.74 -10.95
N VAL A 471 3.48 -22.70 -11.67
CA VAL A 471 4.23 -22.81 -12.92
C VAL A 471 5.60 -23.50 -12.73
N ASN A 472 6.22 -23.29 -11.57
CA ASN A 472 7.51 -23.89 -11.21
C ASN A 472 7.39 -25.17 -10.37
N TYR A 473 6.17 -25.69 -10.14
CA TYR A 473 5.90 -26.90 -9.34
C TYR A 473 6.48 -26.85 -7.89
N ARG A 474 6.34 -25.69 -7.23
CA ARG A 474 6.91 -25.41 -5.89
C ARG A 474 5.90 -25.42 -4.73
N LEU A 475 4.61 -25.60 -5.01
CA LEU A 475 3.54 -25.48 -3.99
C LEU A 475 3.71 -26.44 -2.80
N TRP A 476 4.17 -27.69 -3.03
CA TRP A 476 4.23 -28.73 -1.98
C TRP A 476 5.60 -29.43 -1.89
N GLY A 477 6.69 -28.70 -2.16
CA GLY A 477 8.05 -29.20 -1.96
C GLY A 477 8.56 -30.21 -3.00
N SER A 478 7.86 -30.39 -4.13
CA SER A 478 8.15 -31.40 -5.16
C SER A 478 9.35 -31.07 -6.07
N ALA A 479 9.77 -29.80 -6.16
CA ALA A 479 10.81 -29.34 -7.09
C ALA A 479 12.24 -29.35 -6.51
N VAL A 480 12.42 -29.59 -5.20
CA VAL A 480 13.72 -29.42 -4.53
C VAL A 480 14.81 -30.37 -5.07
N GLN A 481 14.43 -31.55 -5.60
CA GLN A 481 15.38 -32.48 -6.20
C GLN A 481 15.90 -32.02 -7.58
N ARG A 482 15.13 -31.27 -8.37
CA ARG A 482 15.55 -30.80 -9.71
C ARG A 482 16.42 -29.54 -9.66
N ASP A 483 16.02 -28.54 -8.86
CA ASP A 483 16.77 -27.27 -8.76
C ASP A 483 18.16 -27.48 -8.11
N GLN A 484 18.33 -28.47 -7.22
CA GLN A 484 19.64 -28.79 -6.63
C GLN A 484 20.55 -29.60 -7.58
N GLN A 485 19.98 -30.42 -8.48
CA GLN A 485 20.76 -31.13 -9.49
C GLN A 485 21.28 -30.17 -10.57
N GLU A 486 20.49 -29.19 -11.00
CA GLU A 486 20.90 -28.20 -12.01
C GLU A 486 21.96 -27.20 -11.49
N VAL A 487 21.88 -26.77 -10.22
CA VAL A 487 22.91 -25.89 -9.62
C VAL A 487 24.25 -26.63 -9.43
N LYS A 488 24.23 -27.96 -9.25
CA LYS A 488 25.45 -28.78 -9.21
C LYS A 488 26.04 -29.07 -10.59
N THR A 489 25.27 -28.99 -11.66
CA THR A 489 25.76 -29.19 -13.04
C THR A 489 26.21 -27.91 -13.74
N GLN A 490 25.95 -26.74 -13.14
CA GLN A 490 26.40 -25.42 -13.63
C GLN A 490 27.57 -24.81 -12.85
N LYS A 491 28.07 -25.51 -11.82
CA LYS A 491 29.43 -25.30 -11.29
C LYS A 491 30.36 -26.28 -11.97
#